data_AF-A0A2D4T4K2-F1
#
_entry.id   AF-A0A2D4T4K2-F1
#
_cell.length_a   1.000
_cell.length_b   1.000
_cell.length_c   1.000
_cell.angle_alpha   90.00
_cell.angle_beta   90.00
_cell.angle_gamma   90.00
#
_symmetry.space_group_name_H-M   'P 1'
#
loop_
_entity.id
_entity.type
_entity.pdbx_description
1 polymer ?
#
loop_
_entity_poly.entity_id
_entity_poly.type
_entity_poly.pdbx_seq_one_letter_code
_entity_poly.pdbx_strand_id
1 'polypeptide(L)'
;MSDEKIDPYAGLQDRLAKTADEARPEAVAKRRARKGRTARENLADLIDGTAVSEYGQLAVAAQRTRRDGDALFAETAADAVITAIGPVNADLFAIADSQTALIINDYTVLAGTQGYFHHRKIDRLLGLAAEGGLPIVMYTEGGGGRPGDTDVLVSMAGLNVPTFHRWAALAGKVPRIAVNHGYCFAGNAALFGAADLRIATEASCIGMAGPAMIEGGGLGSWKPQDIGPVSVHRKNGVVDIVVADEAEATAMAKRVLACVQGPLSDWQSYDQTELPALMPTNRRYAFDTRKILHHLFDIGSLIETRPDMGRAIVTGLARIEGRAVAVLASDCRHLGGAIDGESAIKATALYQLAERWRLPVVSFIDTPGFMVGPESEAEGAPRLMSDLFIAGAALTQPIVAVFLRRAYGLGAMAMTGGSFEVPRYAVSWPQGEFGAMGLEGAVHLGFRQELAEAPDDTARQALFESLLADMYDKGRATEAASYLEIDAVIQPEETRAAITSALIGG
;
A
#
# COMPACT_ATOMS: atom_id res chain seq x y z
N MET A 1 -46.47 36.61 23.34
CA MET A 1 -45.15 36.27 22.77
C MET A 1 -44.16 36.33 23.90
N SER A 2 -43.95 35.22 24.61
CA SER A 2 -42.90 35.15 25.62
C SER A 2 -41.56 35.12 24.89
N ASP A 3 -40.75 36.16 25.10
CA ASP A 3 -39.29 36.13 24.87
C ASP A 3 -38.68 35.11 25.83
N GLU A 4 -38.90 33.82 25.58
CA GLU A 4 -38.09 32.78 26.20
C GLU A 4 -36.70 32.92 25.60
N LYS A 5 -35.79 33.52 26.38
CA LYS A 5 -34.37 33.57 26.04
C LYS A 5 -33.90 32.13 25.80
N ILE A 6 -33.68 31.77 24.54
CA ILE A 6 -33.05 30.51 24.15
C ILE A 6 -31.69 30.49 24.85
N ASP A 7 -31.48 29.55 25.78
CA ASP A 7 -30.19 29.34 26.41
C ASP A 7 -29.18 28.89 25.34
N PRO A 8 -28.18 29.73 25.00
CA PRO A 8 -27.24 29.40 23.94
C PRO A 8 -26.41 28.13 24.25
N TYR A 9 -26.24 27.80 25.53
CA TYR A 9 -25.54 26.57 25.93
C TYR A 9 -26.41 25.34 25.69
N ALA A 10 -27.68 25.37 26.11
CA ALA A 10 -28.63 24.30 25.80
C ALA A 10 -28.81 24.10 24.29
N GLY A 11 -28.90 25.19 23.52
CA GLY A 11 -28.99 25.13 22.06
C GLY A 11 -27.76 24.53 21.39
N LEU A 12 -26.55 24.81 21.91
CA LEU A 12 -25.33 24.15 21.44
C LEU A 12 -25.33 22.65 21.77
N GLN A 13 -25.67 22.28 23.00
CA GLN A 13 -25.67 20.87 23.43
C GLN A 13 -26.67 20.04 22.63
N ASP A 14 -27.87 20.57 22.37
CA ASP A 14 -28.86 19.93 21.49
C ASP A 14 -28.30 19.69 20.07
N ARG A 15 -27.66 20.70 19.48
CA ARG A 15 -27.06 20.57 18.15
C ARG A 15 -25.89 19.60 18.10
N LEU A 16 -25.08 19.51 19.15
CA LEU A 16 -23.99 18.54 19.25
C LEU A 16 -24.52 17.12 19.39
N ALA A 17 -25.53 16.92 20.26
CA ALA A 17 -26.16 15.63 20.47
C ALA A 17 -26.73 15.04 19.17
N LYS A 18 -27.34 15.86 18.31
CA LYS A 18 -27.84 15.46 16.98
C LYS A 18 -26.76 14.89 16.04
N THR A 19 -25.48 15.09 16.33
CA THR A 19 -24.36 14.55 15.54
C THR A 19 -23.79 13.23 16.08
N ALA A 20 -24.25 12.80 17.25
CA ALA A 20 -23.83 11.57 17.91
C ALA A 20 -24.70 10.38 17.50
N ASP A 21 -24.18 9.17 17.67
CA ASP A 21 -24.89 7.94 17.28
C ASP A 21 -26.13 7.69 18.14
N GLU A 22 -26.08 8.08 19.43
CA GLU A 22 -27.18 7.92 20.39
C GLU A 22 -28.45 8.68 19.95
N ALA A 23 -28.28 9.81 19.26
CA ALA A 23 -29.38 10.61 18.72
C ALA A 23 -29.87 10.11 17.35
N ARG A 24 -29.25 9.06 16.79
CA ARG A 24 -29.49 8.57 15.42
C ARG A 24 -29.75 7.05 15.37
N PRO A 25 -30.60 6.48 16.25
CA PRO A 25 -30.73 5.03 16.42
C PRO A 25 -31.16 4.29 15.14
N GLU A 26 -32.00 4.89 14.29
CA GLU A 26 -32.41 4.26 13.03
C GLU A 26 -31.25 4.16 12.01
N ALA A 27 -30.41 5.19 11.94
CA ALA A 27 -29.23 5.20 11.07
C ALA A 27 -28.22 4.14 11.53
N VAL A 28 -27.98 4.08 12.85
CA VAL A 28 -27.13 3.05 13.48
C VAL A 28 -27.69 1.65 13.21
N ALA A 29 -28.99 1.42 13.43
CA ALA A 29 -29.62 0.12 13.18
C ALA A 29 -29.50 -0.33 11.71
N LYS A 30 -29.73 0.58 10.75
CA LYS A 30 -29.54 0.31 9.32
C LYS A 30 -28.09 -0.02 8.99
N ARG A 31 -27.12 0.66 9.61
CA ARG A 31 -25.69 0.40 9.44
C ARG A 31 -25.30 -0.98 9.99
N ARG A 32 -25.76 -1.31 11.19
CA ARG A 32 -25.55 -2.62 11.84
C ARG A 32 -26.15 -3.78 11.08
N ALA A 33 -27.34 -3.60 10.48
CA ALA A 33 -27.97 -4.62 9.64
C ALA A 33 -27.10 -5.01 8.43
N ARG A 34 -26.20 -4.12 7.99
CA ARG A 34 -25.20 -4.36 6.94
C ARG A 34 -23.83 -4.76 7.49
N LYS A 35 -23.73 -5.07 8.79
CA LYS A 35 -22.50 -5.38 9.53
C LYS A 35 -21.46 -4.26 9.51
N GLY A 36 -21.88 -3.03 9.26
CA GLY A 36 -20.99 -1.87 9.27
C GLY A 36 -20.87 -1.21 10.65
N ARG A 37 -19.78 -0.46 10.83
CA ARG A 37 -19.51 0.49 11.91
C ARG A 37 -19.92 1.90 11.48
N THR A 38 -20.28 2.76 12.43
CA THR A 38 -20.57 4.16 12.11
C THR A 38 -19.27 4.95 11.90
N ALA A 39 -19.37 6.13 11.30
CA ALA A 39 -18.22 7.03 11.19
C ALA A 39 -17.69 7.46 12.57
N ARG A 40 -18.57 7.58 13.58
CA ARG A 40 -18.20 7.93 14.96
C ARG A 40 -17.45 6.81 15.65
N GLU A 41 -17.83 5.55 15.43
CA GLU A 41 -17.11 4.39 15.96
C GLU A 41 -15.74 4.21 15.31
N ASN A 42 -15.65 4.37 13.99
CA ASN A 42 -14.37 4.33 13.29
C ASN A 42 -13.44 5.45 13.79
N LEU A 43 -13.97 6.65 14.04
CA LEU A 43 -13.20 7.71 14.69
C LEU A 43 -12.71 7.27 16.06
N ALA A 44 -13.62 6.85 16.95
CA ALA A 44 -13.31 6.50 18.34
C ALA A 44 -12.25 5.39 18.45
N ASP A 45 -12.26 4.43 17.52
CA ASP A 45 -11.30 3.32 17.46
C ASP A 45 -9.92 3.74 16.93
N LEU A 46 -9.86 4.62 15.91
CA LEU A 46 -8.58 5.16 15.43
C LEU A 46 -7.81 5.90 16.52
N ILE A 47 -8.54 6.66 17.33
CA ILE A 47 -7.99 7.56 18.35
C ILE A 47 -7.99 6.94 19.76
N ASP A 48 -8.36 5.67 19.91
CA ASP A 48 -8.42 4.97 21.20
C ASP A 48 -9.19 5.75 22.29
N GLY A 49 -10.27 6.43 21.89
CA GLY A 49 -11.08 7.26 22.78
C GLY A 49 -10.40 8.53 23.32
N THR A 50 -9.21 8.88 22.86
CA THR A 50 -8.54 10.15 23.19
C THR A 50 -9.31 11.37 22.68
N ALA A 51 -9.01 12.55 23.22
CA ALA A 51 -9.66 13.77 22.76
C ALA A 51 -9.14 14.22 21.38
N VAL A 52 -10.05 14.71 20.54
CA VAL A 52 -9.74 15.25 19.21
C VAL A 52 -10.25 16.67 19.05
N SER A 53 -9.65 17.40 18.12
CA SER A 53 -10.19 18.67 17.63
C SER A 53 -11.06 18.40 16.39
N GLU A 54 -12.38 18.33 16.56
CA GLU A 54 -13.30 18.19 15.43
C GLU A 54 -13.60 19.54 14.76
N TYR A 55 -13.50 19.58 13.43
CA TYR A 55 -13.74 20.74 12.61
C TYR A 55 -15.09 20.62 11.91
N GLY A 56 -15.94 21.65 12.05
CA GLY A 56 -17.21 21.71 11.33
C GLY A 56 -18.22 20.63 11.73
N GLN A 57 -18.20 20.17 13.00
CA GLN A 57 -19.16 19.20 13.54
C GLN A 57 -20.62 19.61 13.28
N LEU A 58 -20.93 20.90 13.48
CA LEU A 58 -22.27 21.46 13.31
C LEU A 58 -22.66 21.77 11.85
N ALA A 59 -21.85 21.36 10.87
CA ALA A 59 -22.19 21.49 9.47
C ALA A 59 -23.42 20.63 9.12
N VAL A 60 -24.14 21.09 8.11
CA VAL A 60 -25.32 20.43 7.54
C VAL A 60 -25.28 20.58 6.03
N ALA A 61 -26.05 19.76 5.32
CA ALA A 61 -26.18 19.89 3.87
C ALA A 61 -26.67 21.29 3.48
N ALA A 62 -26.30 21.73 2.27
CA ALA A 62 -26.75 22.99 1.70
C ALA A 62 -28.20 22.87 1.19
N GLN A 63 -29.14 22.59 2.09
CA GLN A 63 -30.54 22.24 1.79
C GLN A 63 -31.58 22.95 2.69
N ARG A 64 -31.23 24.05 3.35
CA ARG A 64 -32.11 24.88 4.20
C ARG A 64 -33.35 25.39 3.48
N THR A 65 -33.27 25.57 2.17
CA THR A 65 -34.40 26.01 1.32
C THR A 65 -35.48 24.93 1.13
N ARG A 66 -35.18 23.67 1.45
CA ARG A 66 -36.05 22.50 1.18
C ARG A 66 -36.21 21.54 2.36
N ARG A 67 -35.57 21.81 3.50
CA ARG A 67 -35.66 21.03 4.73
C ARG A 67 -35.88 21.95 5.92
N ASP A 68 -36.70 21.53 6.88
CA ASP A 68 -36.86 22.24 8.15
C ASP A 68 -35.59 22.12 9.02
N GLY A 69 -35.49 22.97 10.05
CA GLY A 69 -34.29 23.09 10.88
C GLY A 69 -33.91 21.78 11.55
N ASP A 70 -34.84 21.12 12.25
CA ASP A 70 -34.53 19.92 13.03
C ASP A 70 -34.19 18.71 12.15
N ALA A 71 -34.94 18.49 11.07
CA ALA A 71 -34.63 17.42 10.11
C ALA A 71 -33.29 17.68 9.40
N LEU A 72 -32.98 18.93 9.04
CA LEU A 72 -31.68 19.28 8.47
C LEU A 72 -30.53 18.97 9.45
N PHE A 73 -30.65 19.34 10.72
CA PHE A 73 -29.60 19.12 11.70
C PHE A 73 -29.37 17.64 12.03
N ALA A 74 -30.44 16.85 12.15
CA ALA A 74 -30.33 15.43 12.48
C ALA A 74 -29.99 14.54 11.28
N GLU A 75 -30.65 14.72 10.13
CA GLU A 75 -30.49 13.84 8.97
C GLU A 75 -29.26 14.17 8.11
N THR A 76 -28.71 15.38 8.25
CA THR A 76 -27.53 15.83 7.49
C THR A 76 -26.35 16.19 8.38
N ALA A 77 -26.31 15.60 9.58
CA ALA A 77 -25.29 15.83 10.59
C ALA A 77 -23.86 15.79 10.02
N ALA A 78 -23.05 16.78 10.42
CA ALA A 78 -21.67 16.98 9.98
C ALA A 78 -21.46 17.06 8.45
N ASP A 79 -22.54 17.20 7.67
CA ASP A 79 -22.58 17.11 6.22
C ASP A 79 -21.95 15.83 5.63
N ALA A 80 -22.23 14.67 6.26
CA ALA A 80 -21.77 13.35 5.85
C ALA A 80 -20.25 13.10 5.93
N VAL A 81 -19.50 13.95 6.64
CA VAL A 81 -18.07 13.72 6.89
C VAL A 81 -17.66 14.26 8.25
N ILE A 82 -16.95 13.45 9.01
CA ILE A 82 -16.25 13.90 10.21
C ILE A 82 -14.84 14.30 9.80
N THR A 83 -14.42 15.51 10.18
CA THR A 83 -13.06 16.00 9.94
C THR A 83 -12.45 16.41 11.27
N ALA A 84 -11.35 15.77 11.66
CA ALA A 84 -10.73 16.00 12.96
C ALA A 84 -9.20 15.96 12.87
N ILE A 85 -8.54 16.55 13.87
CA ILE A 85 -7.13 16.33 14.15
C ILE A 85 -7.03 15.72 15.54
N GLY A 86 -6.30 14.62 15.66
CA GLY A 86 -6.12 13.93 16.93
C GLY A 86 -4.98 12.92 16.86
N PRO A 87 -4.56 12.40 18.02
CA PRO A 87 -3.49 11.42 18.07
C PRO A 87 -4.01 10.03 17.67
N VAL A 88 -3.25 9.33 16.84
CA VAL A 88 -3.43 7.90 16.52
C VAL A 88 -2.18 7.15 16.94
N ASN A 89 -2.33 6.05 17.68
CA ASN A 89 -1.23 5.30 18.30
C ASN A 89 -0.46 6.08 19.39
N ALA A 90 -1.17 6.87 20.21
CA ALA A 90 -0.56 7.64 21.31
C ALA A 90 0.03 6.78 22.44
N ASP A 91 -0.35 5.51 22.50
CA ASP A 91 0.24 4.50 23.37
C ASP A 91 1.63 4.05 22.87
N LEU A 92 1.91 4.18 21.57
CA LEU A 92 3.17 3.78 20.94
C LEU A 92 4.13 4.95 20.67
N PHE A 93 3.59 6.13 20.40
CA PHE A 93 4.37 7.30 19.97
C PHE A 93 4.03 8.55 20.79
N ALA A 94 4.97 9.50 20.83
CA ALA A 94 4.72 10.78 21.47
C ALA A 94 3.52 11.51 20.83
N ILE A 95 2.81 12.32 21.62
CA ILE A 95 1.61 13.03 21.14
C ILE A 95 1.89 13.83 19.87
N ALA A 96 3.07 14.46 19.77
CA ALA A 96 3.48 15.22 18.59
C ALA A 96 3.58 14.36 17.32
N ASP A 97 4.21 13.19 17.42
CA ASP A 97 4.41 12.26 16.29
C ASP A 97 3.14 11.46 15.96
N SER A 98 2.21 11.38 16.92
CA SER A 98 0.92 10.70 16.74
C SER A 98 -0.17 11.56 16.07
N GLN A 99 0.04 12.89 15.94
CA GLN A 99 -0.98 13.78 15.38
C GLN A 99 -1.31 13.42 13.93
N THR A 100 -2.60 13.19 13.68
CA THR A 100 -3.11 12.72 12.38
C THR A 100 -4.35 13.52 12.00
N ALA A 101 -4.45 13.89 10.73
CA ALA A 101 -5.68 14.45 10.17
C ALA A 101 -6.62 13.30 9.74
N LEU A 102 -7.84 13.31 10.26
CA LEU A 102 -8.82 12.25 10.12
C LEU A 102 -10.02 12.75 9.30
N ILE A 103 -10.32 12.07 8.21
CA ILE A 103 -11.45 12.39 7.31
C ILE A 103 -12.31 11.15 7.21
N ILE A 104 -13.46 11.12 7.87
CA ILE A 104 -14.26 9.90 7.99
C ILE A 104 -15.65 10.16 7.42
N ASN A 105 -15.90 9.66 6.22
CA ASN A 105 -17.21 9.79 5.60
C ASN A 105 -18.27 8.98 6.36
N ASP A 106 -19.47 9.53 6.45
CA ASP A 106 -20.63 8.89 7.06
C ASP A 106 -21.64 8.48 5.98
N TYR A 107 -21.62 7.21 5.60
CA TYR A 107 -22.55 6.67 4.61
C TYR A 107 -24.02 6.74 5.05
N THR A 108 -24.28 6.79 6.36
CA THR A 108 -25.64 6.88 6.88
C THR A 108 -26.28 8.26 6.65
N VAL A 109 -25.47 9.27 6.30
CA VAL A 109 -25.93 10.60 5.89
C VAL A 109 -25.87 10.71 4.37
N LEU A 110 -27.04 10.76 3.72
CA LEU A 110 -27.17 10.98 2.28
C LEU A 110 -26.24 10.08 1.43
N ALA A 111 -26.09 8.81 1.83
CA ALA A 111 -25.22 7.81 1.19
C ALA A 111 -23.73 8.23 1.11
N GLY A 112 -23.25 9.03 2.08
CA GLY A 112 -21.86 9.49 2.12
C GLY A 112 -21.48 10.37 0.92
N THR A 113 -22.47 10.98 0.27
CA THR A 113 -22.25 11.80 -0.93
C THR A 113 -21.58 13.12 -0.58
N GLN A 114 -20.78 13.61 -1.52
CA GLN A 114 -19.95 14.79 -1.39
C GLN A 114 -20.76 16.05 -1.72
N GLY A 115 -21.19 16.76 -0.67
CA GLY A 115 -21.93 18.02 -0.76
C GLY A 115 -21.04 19.27 -0.69
N TYR A 116 -21.66 20.45 -0.68
CA TYR A 116 -20.94 21.72 -0.66
C TYR A 116 -20.13 21.93 0.62
N PHE A 117 -20.75 21.77 1.80
CA PHE A 117 -20.04 21.97 3.08
C PHE A 117 -19.09 20.80 3.39
N HIS A 118 -19.42 19.59 2.93
CA HIS A 118 -18.57 18.40 2.94
C HIS A 118 -17.21 18.69 2.28
N HIS A 119 -17.22 19.20 1.03
CA HIS A 119 -15.99 19.59 0.34
C HIS A 119 -15.21 20.67 1.09
N ARG A 120 -15.90 21.71 1.60
CA ARG A 120 -15.24 22.77 2.36
C ARG A 120 -14.58 22.27 3.65
N LYS A 121 -15.18 21.29 4.33
CA LYS A 121 -14.60 20.65 5.52
C LYS A 121 -13.33 19.88 5.17
N ILE A 122 -13.38 19.05 4.13
CA ILE A 122 -12.21 18.30 3.64
C ILE A 122 -11.12 19.28 3.21
N ASP A 123 -11.42 20.28 2.38
CA ASP A 123 -10.45 21.25 1.89
C ASP A 123 -9.72 22.01 3.01
N ARG A 124 -10.45 22.33 4.09
CA ARG A 124 -9.88 23.00 5.27
C ARG A 124 -8.91 22.08 6.00
N LEU A 125 -9.30 20.81 6.22
CA LEU A 125 -8.46 19.85 6.93
C LEU A 125 -7.22 19.47 6.11
N LEU A 126 -7.35 19.29 4.79
CA LEU A 126 -6.22 19.08 3.89
C LEU A 126 -5.23 20.25 3.94
N GLY A 127 -5.72 21.49 4.05
CA GLY A 127 -4.88 22.66 4.25
C GLY A 127 -4.09 22.61 5.56
N LEU A 128 -4.75 22.25 6.67
CA LEU A 128 -4.09 22.09 7.97
C LEU A 128 -3.05 20.97 7.96
N ALA A 129 -3.37 19.84 7.32
CA ALA A 129 -2.44 18.73 7.20
C ALA A 129 -1.20 19.13 6.38
N ALA A 130 -1.38 19.91 5.31
CA ALA A 130 -0.29 20.46 4.52
C ALA A 130 0.62 21.39 5.35
N GLU A 131 0.01 22.32 6.09
CA GLU A 131 0.72 23.30 6.92
C GLU A 131 1.47 22.64 8.08
N GLY A 132 0.86 21.64 8.72
CA GLY A 132 1.42 20.94 9.89
C GLY A 132 2.26 19.72 9.56
N GLY A 133 2.36 19.32 8.28
CA GLY A 133 3.04 18.07 7.90
C GLY A 133 2.36 16.81 8.46
N LEU A 134 1.04 16.84 8.67
CA LEU A 134 0.31 15.76 9.33
C LEU A 134 0.00 14.62 8.36
N PRO A 135 0.22 13.35 8.74
CA PRO A 135 -0.33 12.22 8.00
C PRO A 135 -1.87 12.27 7.98
N ILE A 136 -2.47 11.65 6.97
CA ILE A 136 -3.92 11.66 6.76
C ILE A 136 -4.45 10.24 6.66
N VAL A 137 -5.48 9.93 7.44
CA VAL A 137 -6.31 8.73 7.28
C VAL A 137 -7.71 9.15 6.81
N MET A 138 -8.14 8.61 5.66
CA MET A 138 -9.41 8.95 5.03
C MET A 138 -10.29 7.71 4.84
N TYR A 139 -11.49 7.69 5.42
CA TYR A 139 -12.51 6.69 5.13
C TYR A 139 -13.37 7.20 3.98
N THR A 140 -13.32 6.51 2.85
CA THR A 140 -13.82 7.03 1.56
C THR A 140 -15.20 6.50 1.17
N GLU A 141 -15.91 5.81 2.05
CA GLU A 141 -17.24 5.28 1.72
C GLU A 141 -18.20 6.40 1.28
N GLY A 142 -18.88 6.20 0.15
CA GLY A 142 -19.84 7.15 -0.38
C GLY A 142 -20.14 7.01 -1.87
N GLY A 143 -21.25 7.65 -2.27
CA GLY A 143 -21.80 7.58 -3.63
C GLY A 143 -21.34 8.65 -4.63
N GLY A 144 -20.34 9.47 -4.30
CA GLY A 144 -19.86 10.55 -5.17
C GLY A 144 -20.56 11.88 -4.95
N GLY A 145 -20.55 12.75 -5.97
CA GLY A 145 -21.08 14.11 -5.89
C GLY A 145 -22.57 14.15 -5.55
N ARG A 146 -22.97 15.07 -4.67
CA ARG A 146 -24.35 15.19 -4.20
C ARG A 146 -25.19 16.10 -5.11
N PRO A 147 -26.29 15.62 -5.71
CA PRO A 147 -27.12 16.44 -6.61
C PRO A 147 -28.13 17.35 -5.90
N GLY A 148 -28.40 17.12 -4.61
CA GLY A 148 -29.53 17.72 -3.90
C GLY A 148 -29.27 19.03 -3.14
N ASP A 149 -28.05 19.59 -3.22
CA ASP A 149 -27.66 20.80 -2.49
C ASP A 149 -28.17 22.06 -3.22
N THR A 150 -29.31 22.60 -2.77
CA THR A 150 -30.06 23.68 -3.43
C THR A 150 -29.78 25.08 -2.90
N ASP A 151 -29.19 25.23 -1.71
CA ASP A 151 -28.93 26.53 -1.11
C ASP A 151 -27.77 27.28 -1.78
N VAL A 152 -26.91 26.54 -2.47
CA VAL A 152 -25.73 27.09 -3.13
C VAL A 152 -25.90 26.87 -4.62
N LEU A 153 -25.82 27.96 -5.37
CA LEU A 153 -25.54 27.88 -6.79
C LEU A 153 -24.11 27.35 -6.92
N VAL A 154 -23.97 26.02 -6.97
CA VAL A 154 -22.77 25.42 -7.53
C VAL A 154 -22.60 26.12 -8.88
N SER A 155 -21.42 26.69 -9.14
CA SER A 155 -21.08 27.20 -10.49
C SER A 155 -21.60 26.21 -11.53
N MET A 156 -22.14 26.64 -12.66
CA MET A 156 -22.91 25.82 -13.63
C MET A 156 -22.63 24.29 -13.64
N ALA A 157 -21.36 23.86 -13.59
CA ALA A 157 -20.96 22.44 -13.53
C ALA A 157 -20.26 21.97 -12.22
N GLY A 158 -19.89 22.86 -11.27
CA GLY A 158 -19.20 22.48 -10.02
C GLY A 158 -17.76 21.97 -10.21
N LEU A 159 -17.18 22.12 -11.39
CA LEU A 159 -15.87 21.54 -11.76
C LEU A 159 -14.66 22.30 -11.20
N ASN A 160 -14.87 23.41 -10.49
CA ASN A 160 -13.81 24.16 -9.82
C ASN A 160 -13.60 23.74 -8.36
N VAL A 161 -14.19 22.62 -7.91
CA VAL A 161 -13.97 22.06 -6.58
C VAL A 161 -12.51 21.63 -6.43
N PRO A 162 -11.76 22.18 -5.45
CA PRO A 162 -10.33 21.95 -5.36
C PRO A 162 -9.96 20.67 -4.59
N THR A 163 -10.91 19.97 -3.97
CA THR A 163 -10.65 18.84 -3.06
C THR A 163 -9.78 17.75 -3.67
N PHE A 164 -10.09 17.32 -4.89
CA PHE A 164 -9.32 16.27 -5.58
C PHE A 164 -7.88 16.72 -5.86
N HIS A 165 -7.71 17.97 -6.29
CA HIS A 165 -6.40 18.56 -6.50
C HIS A 165 -5.62 18.70 -5.19
N ARG A 166 -6.24 19.21 -4.12
CA ARG A 166 -5.61 19.39 -2.81
C ARG A 166 -5.14 18.06 -2.22
N TRP A 167 -5.96 17.02 -2.33
CA TRP A 167 -5.61 15.68 -1.88
C TRP A 167 -4.45 15.07 -2.68
N ALA A 168 -4.50 15.17 -4.00
CA ALA A 168 -3.44 14.67 -4.87
C ALA A 168 -2.13 15.43 -4.69
N ALA A 169 -2.18 16.76 -4.50
CA ALA A 169 -1.01 17.63 -4.34
C ALA A 169 -0.25 17.42 -3.02
N LEU A 170 -0.76 16.58 -2.13
CA LEU A 170 -0.09 16.12 -0.91
C LEU A 170 0.78 14.87 -1.11
N ALA A 171 0.73 14.24 -2.29
CA ALA A 171 1.63 13.15 -2.64
C ALA A 171 3.10 13.57 -2.45
N GLY A 172 3.85 12.78 -1.67
CA GLY A 172 5.26 13.06 -1.35
C GLY A 172 5.48 14.19 -0.34
N LYS A 173 4.42 14.78 0.23
CA LYS A 173 4.50 15.79 1.29
C LYS A 173 4.13 15.23 2.65
N VAL A 174 3.03 14.45 2.71
CA VAL A 174 2.57 13.77 3.92
C VAL A 174 2.08 12.37 3.57
N PRO A 175 2.16 11.39 4.49
CA PRO A 175 1.59 10.05 4.29
C PRO A 175 0.06 10.09 4.15
N ARG A 176 -0.47 9.39 3.14
CA ARG A 176 -1.89 9.38 2.79
C ARG A 176 -2.45 7.96 2.74
N ILE A 177 -3.29 7.61 3.71
CA ILE A 177 -3.90 6.30 3.84
C ILE A 177 -5.40 6.42 3.57
N ALA A 178 -5.92 5.62 2.64
CA ALA A 178 -7.35 5.52 2.39
C ALA A 178 -7.89 4.16 2.87
N VAL A 179 -9.03 4.21 3.56
CA VAL A 179 -9.76 3.05 4.04
C VAL A 179 -11.13 3.03 3.37
N ASN A 180 -11.56 1.88 2.88
CA ASN A 180 -12.90 1.72 2.36
C ASN A 180 -13.62 0.50 2.94
N HIS A 181 -14.89 0.71 3.26
CA HIS A 181 -15.88 -0.34 3.47
C HIS A 181 -17.11 0.01 2.64
N GLY A 182 -17.77 -0.99 2.05
CA GLY A 182 -18.98 -0.77 1.25
C GLY A 182 -18.71 -0.03 -0.06
N TYR A 183 -19.59 0.91 -0.41
CA TYR A 183 -19.57 1.52 -1.75
C TYR A 183 -18.64 2.74 -1.81
N CYS A 184 -17.84 2.83 -2.86
CA CYS A 184 -16.93 3.93 -3.12
C CYS A 184 -17.04 4.34 -4.60
N PHE A 185 -17.88 5.32 -4.91
CA PHE A 185 -18.14 5.70 -6.30
C PHE A 185 -17.78 7.14 -6.66
N ALA A 186 -17.40 7.35 -7.92
CA ALA A 186 -17.09 8.65 -8.51
C ALA A 186 -16.04 9.42 -7.70
N GLY A 187 -16.37 10.60 -7.15
CA GLY A 187 -15.41 11.40 -6.39
C GLY A 187 -14.85 10.69 -5.16
N ASN A 188 -15.61 9.79 -4.52
CA ASN A 188 -15.11 8.98 -3.42
C ASN A 188 -14.02 8.01 -3.88
N ALA A 189 -14.24 7.35 -5.03
CA ALA A 189 -13.26 6.47 -5.66
C ALA A 189 -12.00 7.22 -6.12
N ALA A 190 -12.17 8.45 -6.62
CA ALA A 190 -11.04 9.31 -6.99
C ALA A 190 -10.16 9.65 -5.78
N LEU A 191 -10.76 9.93 -4.61
CA LEU A 191 -10.00 10.14 -3.37
C LEU A 191 -9.30 8.86 -2.89
N PHE A 192 -9.99 7.71 -2.94
CA PHE A 192 -9.41 6.41 -2.59
C PHE A 192 -8.22 6.07 -3.49
N GLY A 193 -8.38 6.16 -4.80
CA GLY A 193 -7.35 5.81 -5.78
C GLY A 193 -6.12 6.74 -5.73
N ALA A 194 -6.27 7.97 -5.25
CA ALA A 194 -5.19 8.94 -5.15
C ALA A 194 -4.39 8.87 -3.84
N ALA A 195 -4.68 7.92 -2.94
CA ALA A 195 -3.92 7.69 -1.70
C ALA A 195 -2.56 7.02 -1.96
N ASP A 196 -1.64 7.08 -1.00
CA ASP A 196 -0.37 6.35 -1.08
C ASP A 196 -0.56 4.86 -0.80
N LEU A 197 -1.48 4.52 0.12
CA LEU A 197 -1.81 3.15 0.50
C LEU A 197 -3.32 2.99 0.71
N ARG A 198 -3.89 1.93 0.14
CA ARG A 198 -5.34 1.69 0.02
C ARG A 198 -5.75 0.40 0.71
N ILE A 199 -6.52 0.53 1.78
CA ILE A 199 -7.08 -0.58 2.56
C ILE A 199 -8.56 -0.71 2.21
N ALA A 200 -9.01 -1.90 1.83
CA ALA A 200 -10.43 -2.16 1.58
C ALA A 200 -10.90 -3.42 2.29
N THR A 201 -12.13 -3.40 2.79
CA THR A 201 -12.78 -4.61 3.31
C THR A 201 -13.24 -5.51 2.15
N GLU A 202 -13.39 -6.82 2.37
CA GLU A 202 -13.98 -7.75 1.38
C GLU A 202 -15.36 -7.30 0.87
N ALA A 203 -16.10 -6.51 1.66
CA ALA A 203 -17.41 -5.97 1.30
C ALA A 203 -17.36 -4.75 0.35
N SER A 204 -16.17 -4.26 0.00
CA SER A 204 -16.03 -3.02 -0.78
C SER A 204 -16.36 -3.18 -2.27
N CYS A 205 -16.97 -2.14 -2.85
CA CYS A 205 -17.18 -2.00 -4.28
C CYS A 205 -16.74 -0.59 -4.71
N ILE A 206 -15.73 -0.50 -5.58
CA ILE A 206 -14.98 0.72 -5.86
C ILE A 206 -15.05 1.01 -7.35
N GLY A 207 -15.50 2.18 -7.76
CA GLY A 207 -15.63 2.49 -9.19
C GLY A 207 -15.69 3.99 -9.50
N MET A 208 -15.09 4.39 -10.62
CA MET A 208 -15.17 5.80 -11.08
C MET A 208 -16.58 6.26 -11.43
N ALA A 209 -17.53 5.34 -11.57
CA ALA A 209 -18.94 5.61 -11.78
C ALA A 209 -19.80 4.69 -10.89
N GLY A 210 -20.86 5.24 -10.30
CA GLY A 210 -21.91 4.46 -9.65
C GLY A 210 -23.01 4.04 -10.64
N PRO A 211 -23.99 3.21 -10.21
CA PRO A 211 -25.02 2.65 -11.10
C PRO A 211 -25.74 3.69 -11.95
N ALA A 212 -26.19 4.80 -11.34
CA ALA A 212 -26.94 5.84 -12.03
C ALA A 212 -26.13 6.54 -13.13
N MET A 213 -24.80 6.68 -12.94
CA MET A 213 -23.92 7.27 -13.95
C MET A 213 -23.66 6.32 -15.11
N ILE A 214 -23.51 5.02 -14.84
CA ILE A 214 -23.34 3.98 -15.86
C ILE A 214 -24.61 3.88 -16.72
N GLU A 215 -25.77 3.81 -16.08
CA GLU A 215 -27.06 3.75 -16.76
C GLU A 215 -27.34 5.04 -17.56
N GLY A 216 -27.08 6.20 -16.96
CA GLY A 216 -27.19 7.50 -17.64
C GLY A 216 -26.27 7.65 -18.85
N GLY A 217 -25.15 6.92 -18.87
CA GLY A 217 -24.23 6.82 -20.02
C GLY A 217 -24.64 5.80 -21.08
N GLY A 218 -25.76 5.07 -20.91
CA GLY A 218 -26.23 4.05 -21.84
C GLY A 218 -25.44 2.73 -21.78
N LEU A 219 -24.68 2.48 -20.70
CA LEU A 219 -23.83 1.30 -20.54
C LEU A 219 -24.53 0.14 -19.81
N GLY A 220 -25.86 0.17 -19.78
CA GLY A 220 -26.71 -0.81 -19.11
C GLY A 220 -26.94 -0.50 -17.63
N SER A 221 -27.74 -1.36 -16.99
CA SER A 221 -28.11 -1.24 -15.57
C SER A 221 -27.38 -2.32 -14.77
N TRP A 222 -26.75 -1.92 -13.67
CA TRP A 222 -25.88 -2.76 -12.86
C TRP A 222 -26.20 -2.56 -11.38
N LYS A 223 -26.07 -3.63 -10.58
CA LYS A 223 -26.16 -3.47 -9.13
C LYS A 223 -24.86 -2.84 -8.62
N PRO A 224 -24.90 -2.04 -7.54
CA PRO A 224 -23.68 -1.51 -6.91
C PRO A 224 -22.60 -2.57 -6.66
N GLN A 225 -22.99 -3.77 -6.26
CA GLN A 225 -22.09 -4.89 -5.95
C GLN A 225 -21.34 -5.44 -7.15
N ASP A 226 -21.87 -5.23 -8.35
CA ASP A 226 -21.27 -5.71 -9.60
C ASP A 226 -20.22 -4.70 -10.13
N ILE A 227 -20.13 -3.51 -9.52
CA ILE A 227 -19.26 -2.43 -9.95
C ILE A 227 -18.00 -2.41 -9.08
N GLY A 228 -16.93 -3.01 -9.62
CA GLY A 228 -15.62 -3.03 -8.98
C GLY A 228 -15.58 -3.72 -7.61
N PRO A 229 -16.03 -4.98 -7.48
CA PRO A 229 -15.88 -5.73 -6.23
C PRO A 229 -14.40 -5.96 -5.91
N VAL A 230 -14.05 -6.08 -4.61
CA VAL A 230 -12.66 -6.32 -4.18
C VAL A 230 -12.04 -7.57 -4.80
N SER A 231 -12.84 -8.61 -5.07
CA SER A 231 -12.39 -9.83 -5.77
C SER A 231 -11.75 -9.56 -7.14
N VAL A 232 -12.14 -8.46 -7.80
CA VAL A 232 -11.50 -7.94 -9.02
C VAL A 232 -10.33 -7.03 -8.64
N HIS A 233 -10.55 -6.08 -7.73
CA HIS A 233 -9.56 -5.04 -7.44
C HIS A 233 -8.30 -5.48 -6.72
N ARG A 234 -8.34 -6.60 -6.01
CA ARG A 234 -7.15 -7.23 -5.42
C ARG A 234 -6.14 -7.71 -6.48
N LYS A 235 -6.60 -7.98 -7.71
CA LYS A 235 -5.78 -8.49 -8.82
C LYS A 235 -5.21 -7.41 -9.73
N ASN A 236 -5.85 -6.24 -9.80
CA ASN A 236 -5.46 -5.16 -10.73
C ASN A 236 -4.78 -3.96 -10.04
N GLY A 237 -4.38 -4.12 -8.77
CA GLY A 237 -3.60 -3.12 -8.06
C GLY A 237 -4.37 -1.88 -7.60
N VAL A 238 -5.71 -1.90 -7.62
CA VAL A 238 -6.55 -0.83 -7.08
C VAL A 238 -6.58 -0.87 -5.55
N VAL A 239 -6.52 -2.06 -4.95
CA VAL A 239 -6.46 -2.24 -3.49
C VAL A 239 -5.09 -2.79 -3.09
N ASP A 240 -4.46 -2.18 -2.09
CA ASP A 240 -3.16 -2.61 -1.60
C ASP A 240 -3.28 -3.67 -0.51
N ILE A 241 -4.25 -3.51 0.40
CA ILE A 241 -4.50 -4.45 1.50
C ILE A 241 -5.99 -4.76 1.57
N VAL A 242 -6.32 -6.05 1.59
CA VAL A 242 -7.68 -6.56 1.77
C VAL A 242 -7.82 -7.11 3.19
N VAL A 243 -8.88 -6.72 3.88
CA VAL A 243 -9.22 -7.13 5.25
C VAL A 243 -10.67 -7.59 5.34
N ALA A 244 -11.05 -8.30 6.40
CA ALA A 244 -12.38 -8.88 6.52
C ALA A 244 -13.47 -7.81 6.74
N ASP A 245 -13.22 -6.85 7.63
CA ASP A 245 -14.23 -5.88 8.09
C ASP A 245 -13.63 -4.52 8.52
N GLU A 246 -14.49 -3.59 8.94
CA GLU A 246 -14.09 -2.23 9.35
C GLU A 246 -13.23 -2.20 10.62
N ALA A 247 -13.37 -3.18 11.52
CA ALA A 247 -12.53 -3.25 12.72
C ALA A 247 -11.11 -3.63 12.34
N GLU A 248 -10.96 -4.66 11.50
CA GLU A 248 -9.65 -5.04 10.96
C GLU A 248 -9.06 -3.93 10.08
N ALA A 249 -9.89 -3.23 9.28
CA ALA A 249 -9.43 -2.10 8.47
C ALA A 249 -8.86 -0.96 9.33
N THR A 250 -9.50 -0.67 10.46
CA THR A 250 -9.06 0.36 11.40
C THR A 250 -7.75 -0.05 12.07
N ALA A 251 -7.66 -1.29 12.55
CA ALA A 251 -6.43 -1.84 13.10
C ALA A 251 -5.28 -1.84 12.09
N MET A 252 -5.57 -2.17 10.81
CA MET A 252 -4.59 -2.13 9.74
C MET A 252 -4.14 -0.70 9.42
N ALA A 253 -5.05 0.27 9.39
CA ALA A 253 -4.72 1.68 9.18
C ALA A 253 -3.78 2.20 10.27
N LYS A 254 -4.03 1.83 11.55
CA LYS A 254 -3.14 2.12 12.68
C LYS A 254 -1.76 1.49 12.51
N ARG A 255 -1.68 0.21 12.12
CA ARG A 255 -0.40 -0.49 11.87
C ARG A 255 0.41 0.11 10.73
N VAL A 256 -0.25 0.45 9.62
CA VAL A 256 0.39 1.10 8.47
C VAL A 256 0.88 2.49 8.84
N LEU A 257 0.05 3.29 9.53
CA LEU A 257 0.43 4.63 9.99
C LEU A 257 1.64 4.58 10.93
N ALA A 258 1.73 3.57 11.80
CA ALA A 258 2.86 3.41 12.69
C ALA A 258 4.21 3.37 11.94
N CYS A 259 4.25 2.86 10.70
CA CYS A 259 5.47 2.79 9.89
C CYS A 259 6.10 4.18 9.60
N VAL A 260 5.32 5.25 9.67
CA VAL A 260 5.78 6.63 9.42
C VAL A 260 5.80 7.51 10.68
N GLN A 261 5.49 6.94 11.86
CA GLN A 261 5.48 7.63 13.15
C GLN A 261 6.76 7.44 13.96
N GLY A 262 7.62 6.50 13.55
CA GLY A 262 8.93 6.27 14.17
C GLY A 262 9.23 4.80 14.49
N PRO A 263 10.36 4.53 15.17
CA PRO A 263 10.71 3.20 15.63
C PRO A 263 9.85 2.77 16.82
N LEU A 264 9.63 1.46 16.97
CA LEU A 264 9.02 0.87 18.15
C LEU A 264 10.10 0.33 19.10
N SER A 265 9.93 0.51 20.41
CA SER A 265 10.88 -0.01 21.40
C SER A 265 10.64 -1.47 21.79
N ASP A 266 9.39 -1.92 21.72
CA ASP A 266 9.01 -3.29 22.04
C ASP A 266 8.89 -4.10 20.75
N TRP A 267 9.83 -5.02 20.55
CA TRP A 267 9.89 -5.92 19.40
C TRP A 267 10.52 -7.25 19.80
N GLN A 268 10.20 -8.28 19.02
CA GLN A 268 10.74 -9.63 19.18
C GLN A 268 11.06 -10.18 17.80
N SER A 269 12.00 -11.12 17.74
CA SER A 269 12.36 -11.86 16.51
C SER A 269 12.45 -13.35 16.82
N TYR A 270 12.30 -14.17 15.78
CA TYR A 270 12.59 -15.61 15.88
C TYR A 270 14.10 -15.87 16.06
N ASP A 271 14.47 -17.11 16.40
CA ASP A 271 15.86 -17.55 16.41
C ASP A 271 16.40 -17.61 14.98
N GLN A 272 17.31 -16.71 14.65
CA GLN A 272 17.81 -16.55 13.29
C GLN A 272 18.66 -17.76 12.83
N THR A 273 19.14 -18.60 13.75
CA THR A 273 19.87 -19.84 13.41
C THR A 273 19.03 -20.89 12.70
N GLU A 274 17.70 -20.73 12.68
CA GLU A 274 16.77 -21.60 11.94
C GLU A 274 16.66 -21.23 10.44
N LEU A 275 17.11 -20.05 10.03
CA LEU A 275 17.01 -19.56 8.64
C LEU A 275 17.63 -20.49 7.60
N PRO A 276 18.85 -21.06 7.80
CA PRO A 276 19.44 -21.95 6.82
C PRO A 276 18.55 -23.16 6.49
N ALA A 277 17.77 -23.65 7.46
CA ALA A 277 16.88 -24.80 7.27
C ALA A 277 15.63 -24.49 6.43
N LEU A 278 15.31 -23.20 6.24
CA LEU A 278 14.19 -22.78 5.39
C LEU A 278 14.53 -22.83 3.89
N MET A 279 15.82 -22.94 3.55
CA MET A 279 16.31 -23.00 2.17
C MET A 279 16.68 -24.44 1.77
N PRO A 280 16.18 -24.93 0.63
CA PRO A 280 16.59 -26.22 0.11
C PRO A 280 18.04 -26.17 -0.39
N THR A 281 18.85 -27.16 -0.01
CA THR A 281 20.25 -27.28 -0.46
C THR A 281 20.38 -27.52 -1.97
N ASN A 282 19.37 -28.14 -2.59
CA ASN A 282 19.32 -28.31 -4.03
C ASN A 282 18.79 -27.04 -4.70
N ARG A 283 19.65 -26.39 -5.51
CA ARG A 283 19.35 -25.15 -6.23
C ARG A 283 18.10 -25.20 -7.14
N ARG A 284 17.68 -26.39 -7.58
CA ARG A 284 16.49 -26.56 -8.45
C ARG A 284 15.16 -26.50 -7.69
N TYR A 285 15.15 -26.63 -6.37
CA TYR A 285 13.92 -26.63 -5.59
C TYR A 285 13.51 -25.22 -5.17
N ALA A 286 12.22 -24.92 -5.31
CA ALA A 286 11.63 -23.68 -4.82
C ALA A 286 11.50 -23.71 -3.29
N PHE A 287 11.38 -22.52 -2.68
CA PHE A 287 11.14 -22.33 -1.26
C PHE A 287 10.06 -21.26 -1.05
N ASP A 288 9.60 -21.11 0.19
CA ASP A 288 8.61 -20.09 0.54
C ASP A 288 9.29 -18.81 1.01
N THR A 289 9.43 -17.84 0.11
CA THR A 289 10.01 -16.53 0.45
C THR A 289 9.29 -15.87 1.63
N ARG A 290 7.97 -16.01 1.76
CA ARG A 290 7.22 -15.41 2.87
C ARG A 290 7.61 -15.99 4.22
N LYS A 291 7.92 -17.29 4.29
CA LYS A 291 8.43 -17.90 5.54
C LYS A 291 9.74 -17.27 5.97
N ILE A 292 10.66 -17.05 5.02
CA ILE A 292 11.93 -16.37 5.29
C ILE A 292 11.69 -14.94 5.78
N LEU A 293 10.84 -14.17 5.10
CA LEU A 293 10.52 -12.80 5.51
C LEU A 293 9.86 -12.74 6.90
N HIS A 294 8.90 -13.62 7.19
CA HIS A 294 8.27 -13.71 8.51
C HIS A 294 9.26 -14.07 9.62
N HIS A 295 10.28 -14.88 9.30
CA HIS A 295 11.31 -15.29 10.25
C HIS A 295 12.35 -14.19 10.51
N LEU A 296 12.68 -13.42 9.47
CA LEU A 296 13.67 -12.35 9.50
C LEU A 296 13.15 -11.09 10.20
N PHE A 297 11.94 -10.65 9.87
CA PHE A 297 11.38 -9.42 10.43
C PHE A 297 10.85 -9.60 11.85
N ASP A 298 10.60 -8.48 12.53
CA ASP A 298 10.03 -8.52 13.87
C ASP A 298 8.66 -9.21 13.83
N ILE A 299 8.37 -10.02 14.85
CA ILE A 299 7.18 -10.89 14.90
C ILE A 299 5.92 -10.05 14.72
N GLY A 300 5.09 -10.42 13.74
CA GLY A 300 3.84 -9.73 13.44
C GLY A 300 3.99 -8.37 12.74
N SER A 301 5.20 -7.95 12.36
CA SER A 301 5.43 -6.66 11.72
C SER A 301 5.21 -6.64 10.20
N LEU A 302 5.35 -7.78 9.52
CA LEU A 302 5.20 -7.85 8.07
C LEU A 302 3.75 -7.57 7.63
N ILE A 303 3.60 -6.57 6.78
CA ILE A 303 2.37 -6.15 6.12
C ILE A 303 2.58 -6.30 4.61
N GLU A 304 2.15 -7.43 4.05
CA GLU A 304 2.22 -7.65 2.61
C GLU A 304 1.22 -6.78 1.86
N THR A 305 1.65 -6.19 0.74
CA THR A 305 0.83 -5.35 -0.13
C THR A 305 0.65 -6.01 -1.50
N ARG A 306 -0.58 -5.94 -2.02
CA ARG A 306 -1.01 -6.47 -3.33
C ARG A 306 -0.59 -7.94 -3.54
N PRO A 307 -0.90 -8.88 -2.63
CA PRO A 307 -0.46 -10.28 -2.74
C PRO A 307 -0.98 -11.00 -3.99
N ASP A 308 -2.07 -10.54 -4.61
CA ASP A 308 -2.72 -11.19 -5.76
C ASP A 308 -2.37 -10.58 -7.13
N MET A 309 -1.53 -9.53 -7.16
CA MET A 309 -1.02 -8.89 -8.38
C MET A 309 0.50 -9.07 -8.45
N GLY A 310 1.06 -9.30 -9.65
CA GLY A 310 2.52 -9.37 -9.85
C GLY A 310 3.19 -10.32 -8.87
N ARG A 311 2.75 -11.58 -8.85
CA ARG A 311 3.04 -12.55 -7.79
C ARG A 311 4.49 -13.03 -7.74
N ALA A 312 5.29 -12.73 -8.78
CA ALA A 312 6.73 -13.04 -8.77
C ALA A 312 7.49 -12.14 -7.80
N ILE A 313 6.92 -10.99 -7.41
CA ILE A 313 7.51 -10.07 -6.45
C ILE A 313 6.56 -9.85 -5.28
N VAL A 314 7.03 -10.15 -4.08
CA VAL A 314 6.41 -9.77 -2.81
C VAL A 314 6.81 -8.32 -2.50
N THR A 315 5.83 -7.49 -2.15
CA THR A 315 6.06 -6.13 -1.67
C THR A 315 5.38 -5.94 -0.33
N GLY A 316 5.89 -5.07 0.53
CA GLY A 316 5.27 -4.82 1.81
C GLY A 316 5.99 -3.77 2.65
N LEU A 317 5.50 -3.63 3.88
CA LEU A 317 6.13 -2.88 4.96
C LEU A 317 6.46 -3.87 6.07
N ALA A 318 7.55 -3.67 6.79
CA ALA A 318 7.89 -4.49 7.95
C ALA A 318 8.68 -3.68 8.98
N ARG A 319 9.05 -4.33 10.09
CA ARG A 319 10.01 -3.78 11.03
C ARG A 319 11.19 -4.72 11.26
N ILE A 320 12.34 -4.12 11.48
CA ILE A 320 13.54 -4.80 11.96
C ILE A 320 14.10 -3.99 13.13
N GLU A 321 14.16 -4.62 14.30
CA GLU A 321 14.54 -3.99 15.56
C GLU A 321 13.73 -2.70 15.83
N GLY A 322 12.43 -2.78 15.55
CA GLY A 322 11.50 -1.68 15.70
C GLY A 322 11.53 -0.64 14.58
N ARG A 323 12.55 -0.62 13.71
CA ARG A 323 12.64 0.34 12.59
C ARG A 323 11.80 -0.10 11.40
N ALA A 324 10.95 0.78 10.89
CA ALA A 324 10.14 0.48 9.71
C ALA A 324 10.98 0.45 8.42
N VAL A 325 10.69 -0.52 7.56
CA VAL A 325 11.34 -0.72 6.25
C VAL A 325 10.29 -1.02 5.19
N ALA A 326 10.56 -0.61 3.95
CA ALA A 326 9.87 -1.12 2.77
C ALA A 326 10.54 -2.41 2.31
N VAL A 327 9.75 -3.41 1.94
CA VAL A 327 10.24 -4.77 1.65
C VAL A 327 9.93 -5.13 0.21
N LEU A 328 10.96 -5.56 -0.51
CA LEU A 328 10.88 -6.08 -1.88
C LEU A 328 11.47 -7.50 -1.87
N ALA A 329 10.79 -8.51 -2.44
CA ALA A 329 11.36 -9.85 -2.50
C ALA A 329 10.90 -10.68 -3.70
N SER A 330 11.79 -11.46 -4.31
CA SER A 330 11.42 -12.44 -5.36
C SER A 330 10.74 -13.68 -4.76
N ASP A 331 9.65 -14.16 -5.35
CA ASP A 331 9.02 -15.45 -5.01
C ASP A 331 9.25 -16.48 -6.11
N CYS A 332 10.18 -17.40 -5.87
CA CYS A 332 10.56 -18.43 -6.83
C CYS A 332 9.46 -19.45 -7.13
N ARG A 333 8.36 -19.48 -6.35
CA ARG A 333 7.19 -20.34 -6.63
C ARG A 333 6.31 -19.80 -7.75
N HIS A 334 6.52 -18.55 -8.19
CA HIS A 334 5.80 -17.96 -9.30
C HIS A 334 6.75 -17.60 -10.42
N LEU A 335 6.55 -18.16 -11.62
CA LEU A 335 7.40 -17.95 -12.79
C LEU A 335 8.90 -18.22 -12.51
N GLY A 336 9.20 -19.09 -11.54
CA GLY A 336 10.58 -19.30 -11.09
C GLY A 336 11.23 -18.07 -10.48
N GLY A 337 10.49 -17.02 -10.12
CA GLY A 337 10.98 -15.73 -9.62
C GLY A 337 11.28 -14.70 -10.72
N ALA A 338 10.93 -15.00 -11.98
CA ALA A 338 11.15 -14.10 -13.10
C ALA A 338 10.24 -12.86 -13.00
N ILE A 339 10.82 -11.68 -13.26
CA ILE A 339 10.12 -10.40 -13.15
C ILE A 339 9.40 -10.09 -14.47
N ASP A 340 8.24 -10.71 -14.66
CA ASP A 340 6.95 -10.03 -14.73
C ASP A 340 6.78 -8.54 -15.13
N GLY A 341 5.96 -8.20 -16.15
CA GLY A 341 5.47 -6.83 -16.35
C GLY A 341 4.61 -6.30 -15.20
N GLU A 342 3.65 -7.09 -14.69
CA GLU A 342 2.84 -6.71 -13.52
C GLU A 342 3.70 -6.60 -12.25
N SER A 343 4.66 -7.51 -12.08
CA SER A 343 5.60 -7.53 -10.96
C SER A 343 6.53 -6.32 -11.00
N ALA A 344 6.96 -5.87 -12.20
CA ALA A 344 7.72 -4.64 -12.38
C ALA A 344 6.91 -3.39 -11.99
N ILE A 345 5.63 -3.30 -12.39
CA ILE A 345 4.71 -2.23 -11.96
C ILE A 345 4.58 -2.23 -10.42
N LYS A 346 4.42 -3.42 -9.83
CA LYS A 346 4.29 -3.58 -8.38
C LYS A 346 5.54 -3.13 -7.63
N ALA A 347 6.72 -3.56 -8.05
CA ALA A 347 8.01 -3.18 -7.49
C ALA A 347 8.28 -1.67 -7.65
N THR A 348 7.99 -1.10 -8.82
CA THR A 348 8.09 0.33 -9.11
C THR A 348 7.29 1.16 -8.10
N ALA A 349 6.03 0.77 -7.87
CA ALA A 349 5.17 1.44 -6.92
C ALA A 349 5.67 1.35 -5.46
N LEU A 350 6.39 0.27 -5.09
CA LEU A 350 7.03 0.18 -3.77
C LEU A 350 8.20 1.16 -3.64
N TYR A 351 9.10 1.26 -4.62
CA TYR A 351 10.18 2.26 -4.56
C TYR A 351 9.62 3.67 -4.45
N GLN A 352 8.59 3.99 -5.22
CA GLN A 352 7.93 5.29 -5.12
C GLN A 352 7.26 5.51 -3.75
N LEU A 353 6.68 4.47 -3.14
CA LEU A 353 6.14 4.57 -1.77
C LEU A 353 7.25 4.80 -0.76
N ALA A 354 8.35 4.05 -0.85
CA ALA A 354 9.51 4.16 0.02
C ALA A 354 10.11 5.56 -0.03
N GLU A 355 10.24 6.16 -1.22
CA GLU A 355 10.66 7.55 -1.38
C GLU A 355 9.68 8.52 -0.72
N ARG A 356 8.36 8.40 -1.00
CA ARG A 356 7.34 9.29 -0.44
C ARG A 356 7.26 9.22 1.08
N TRP A 357 7.47 8.05 1.66
CA TRP A 357 7.36 7.80 3.10
C TRP A 357 8.70 7.82 3.81
N ARG A 358 9.80 8.08 3.09
CA ARG A 358 11.18 8.10 3.60
C ARG A 358 11.55 6.83 4.35
N LEU A 359 11.20 5.69 3.75
CA LEU A 359 11.49 4.37 4.30
C LEU A 359 12.72 3.78 3.60
N PRO A 360 13.69 3.24 4.35
CA PRO A 360 14.72 2.39 3.78
C PRO A 360 14.10 1.17 3.11
N VAL A 361 14.73 0.68 2.05
CA VAL A 361 14.29 -0.53 1.34
C VAL A 361 15.20 -1.70 1.67
N VAL A 362 14.60 -2.84 2.02
CA VAL A 362 15.30 -4.12 2.09
C VAL A 362 14.81 -5.00 0.96
N SER A 363 15.74 -5.38 0.07
CA SER A 363 15.46 -6.17 -1.12
C SER A 363 16.02 -7.58 -0.98
N PHE A 364 15.18 -8.61 -1.12
CA PHE A 364 15.55 -10.02 -1.04
C PHE A 364 15.47 -10.67 -2.43
N ILE A 365 16.60 -11.14 -2.94
CA ILE A 365 16.73 -11.48 -4.36
C ILE A 365 16.92 -13.00 -4.54
N ASP A 366 15.98 -13.63 -5.26
CA ASP A 366 16.10 -14.98 -5.84
C ASP A 366 15.40 -15.00 -7.21
N THR A 367 16.00 -14.34 -8.20
CA THR A 367 15.42 -14.12 -9.53
C THR A 367 16.31 -14.62 -10.68
N PRO A 368 15.74 -15.27 -11.70
CA PRO A 368 16.39 -15.54 -12.98
C PRO A 368 16.49 -14.31 -13.89
N GLY A 369 16.01 -13.15 -13.44
CA GLY A 369 15.98 -11.90 -14.21
C GLY A 369 14.57 -11.56 -14.66
N PHE A 370 14.47 -10.74 -15.71
CA PHE A 370 13.19 -10.36 -16.30
C PHE A 370 12.54 -11.54 -17.04
N MET A 371 11.21 -11.53 -17.10
CA MET A 371 10.47 -12.44 -17.98
C MET A 371 10.71 -12.05 -19.44
N VAL A 372 10.97 -13.04 -20.29
CA VAL A 372 11.30 -12.86 -21.71
C VAL A 372 10.35 -13.64 -22.61
N GLY A 373 10.32 -13.29 -23.89
CA GLY A 373 9.59 -14.02 -24.93
C GLY A 373 8.44 -13.21 -25.52
N PRO A 374 7.93 -13.59 -26.70
CA PRO A 374 7.01 -12.76 -27.47
C PRO A 374 5.74 -12.33 -26.72
N GLU A 375 5.25 -13.15 -25.78
CA GLU A 375 4.09 -12.82 -24.94
C GLU A 375 4.41 -11.67 -23.97
N SER A 376 5.54 -11.74 -23.27
CA SER A 376 6.04 -10.66 -22.40
C SER A 376 6.24 -9.36 -23.19
N GLU A 377 6.81 -9.46 -24.39
CA GLU A 377 7.03 -8.29 -25.26
C GLU A 377 5.70 -7.66 -25.71
N ALA A 378 4.68 -8.47 -26.01
CA ALA A 378 3.35 -8.01 -26.40
C ALA A 378 2.60 -7.26 -25.28
N GLU A 379 2.94 -7.55 -24.02
CA GLU A 379 2.45 -6.82 -22.84
C GLU A 379 3.15 -5.48 -22.61
N GLY A 380 4.19 -5.17 -23.39
CA GLY A 380 4.97 -3.93 -23.26
C GLY A 380 6.10 -4.01 -22.24
N ALA A 381 6.62 -5.22 -21.97
CA ALA A 381 7.71 -5.48 -21.04
C ALA A 381 8.87 -4.48 -21.08
N PRO A 382 9.45 -4.09 -22.25
CA PRO A 382 10.58 -3.17 -22.28
C PRO A 382 10.28 -1.82 -21.62
N ARG A 383 9.05 -1.32 -21.75
CA ARG A 383 8.62 -0.08 -21.10
C ARG A 383 8.36 -0.28 -19.61
N LEU A 384 7.62 -1.33 -19.24
CA LEU A 384 7.22 -1.58 -17.85
C LEU A 384 8.41 -1.92 -16.95
N MET A 385 9.37 -2.68 -17.45
CA MET A 385 10.59 -3.06 -16.73
C MET A 385 11.58 -1.89 -16.64
N SER A 386 11.60 -1.00 -17.64
CA SER A 386 12.41 0.24 -17.58
C SER A 386 11.92 1.20 -16.50
N ASP A 387 10.61 1.26 -16.24
CA ASP A 387 10.05 2.09 -15.15
C ASP A 387 10.60 1.67 -13.77
N LEU A 388 10.94 0.39 -13.58
CA LEU A 388 11.56 -0.10 -12.35
C LEU A 388 12.99 0.44 -12.16
N PHE A 389 13.78 0.51 -13.24
CA PHE A 389 15.10 1.15 -13.20
C PHE A 389 14.98 2.65 -12.91
N ILE A 390 14.04 3.34 -13.54
CA ILE A 390 13.82 4.77 -13.31
C ILE A 390 13.44 5.02 -11.84
N ALA A 391 12.54 4.22 -11.27
CA ALA A 391 12.15 4.35 -9.87
C ALA A 391 13.29 4.01 -8.90
N GLY A 392 14.07 2.97 -9.19
CA GLY A 392 15.25 2.60 -8.40
C GLY A 392 16.32 3.71 -8.40
N ALA A 393 16.64 4.27 -9.57
CA ALA A 393 17.62 5.33 -9.71
C ALA A 393 17.16 6.69 -9.13
N ALA A 394 15.84 6.90 -8.98
CA ALA A 394 15.27 8.09 -8.36
C ALA A 394 15.17 8.00 -6.82
N LEU A 395 15.37 6.83 -6.24
CA LEU A 395 15.25 6.61 -4.80
C LEU A 395 16.42 7.26 -4.06
N THR A 396 16.11 8.07 -3.06
CA THR A 396 17.12 8.71 -2.18
C THR A 396 17.29 7.96 -0.86
N GLN A 397 16.34 7.09 -0.53
CA GLN A 397 16.38 6.25 0.66
C GLN A 397 17.34 5.06 0.47
N PRO A 398 18.06 4.62 1.52
CA PRO A 398 19.04 3.56 1.38
C PRO A 398 18.37 2.22 1.03
N ILE A 399 19.02 1.47 0.14
CA ILE A 399 18.68 0.08 -0.17
C ILE A 399 19.69 -0.83 0.52
N VAL A 400 19.22 -1.90 1.17
CA VAL A 400 20.03 -3.05 1.56
C VAL A 400 19.59 -4.24 0.71
N ALA A 401 20.51 -4.83 -0.04
CA ALA A 401 20.25 -5.97 -0.91
C ALA A 401 20.76 -7.25 -0.27
N VAL A 402 19.89 -8.27 -0.22
CA VAL A 402 20.19 -9.61 0.32
C VAL A 402 19.89 -10.64 -0.75
N PHE A 403 20.93 -11.15 -1.40
CA PHE A 403 20.82 -12.23 -2.37
C PHE A 403 20.63 -13.57 -1.64
N LEU A 404 19.41 -14.11 -1.70
CA LEU A 404 19.07 -15.38 -1.06
C LEU A 404 19.66 -16.56 -1.82
N ARG A 405 19.61 -16.49 -3.16
CA ARG A 405 20.15 -17.52 -4.06
C ARG A 405 20.42 -16.96 -5.46
N ARG A 406 19.44 -16.85 -6.36
CA ARG A 406 19.68 -16.45 -7.76
C ARG A 406 19.70 -14.94 -7.95
N ALA A 407 20.71 -14.45 -8.66
CA ALA A 407 20.84 -13.05 -9.02
C ALA A 407 21.32 -12.94 -10.48
N TYR A 408 20.40 -13.10 -11.42
CA TYR A 408 20.72 -13.11 -12.85
C TYR A 408 20.23 -11.87 -13.60
N GLY A 409 21.14 -11.32 -14.40
CA GLY A 409 20.89 -10.29 -15.40
C GLY A 409 20.22 -9.01 -14.89
N LEU A 410 19.62 -8.29 -15.84
CA LEU A 410 19.03 -6.97 -15.60
C LEU A 410 17.90 -6.97 -14.57
N GLY A 411 17.16 -8.08 -14.43
CA GLY A 411 16.09 -8.18 -13.43
C GLY A 411 16.64 -8.17 -12.01
N ALA A 412 17.75 -8.86 -11.75
CA ALA A 412 18.43 -8.78 -10.45
C ALA A 412 18.96 -7.37 -10.19
N MET A 413 19.55 -6.71 -11.19
CA MET A 413 20.02 -5.33 -11.05
C MET A 413 18.87 -4.36 -10.72
N ALA A 414 17.73 -4.49 -11.38
CA ALA A 414 16.55 -3.65 -11.12
C ALA A 414 16.02 -3.79 -9.67
N MET A 415 16.11 -4.99 -9.09
CA MET A 415 15.78 -5.26 -7.68
C MET A 415 16.73 -4.60 -6.67
N THR A 416 17.86 -4.06 -7.13
CA THR A 416 18.87 -3.38 -6.29
C THR A 416 18.94 -1.87 -6.51
N GLY A 417 18.02 -1.30 -7.29
CA GLY A 417 18.05 0.12 -7.66
C GLY A 417 18.71 0.40 -9.01
N GLY A 418 19.13 -0.64 -9.73
CA GLY A 418 19.66 -0.58 -11.09
C GLY A 418 21.09 -1.07 -11.26
N SER A 419 21.84 -1.27 -10.16
CA SER A 419 23.17 -1.88 -10.12
C SER A 419 23.44 -2.42 -8.71
N PHE A 420 24.28 -3.45 -8.58
CA PHE A 420 24.68 -3.98 -7.26
C PHE A 420 25.56 -3.02 -6.47
N GLU A 421 26.08 -1.95 -7.10
CA GLU A 421 26.80 -0.86 -6.44
C GLU A 421 25.88 0.20 -5.79
N VAL A 422 24.59 0.22 -6.15
CA VAL A 422 23.62 1.22 -5.63
C VAL A 422 23.24 0.96 -4.16
N PRO A 423 22.98 -0.29 -3.72
CA PRO A 423 22.70 -0.57 -2.33
C PRO A 423 23.80 -0.04 -1.41
N ARG A 424 23.39 0.44 -0.24
CA ARG A 424 24.32 0.79 0.84
C ARG A 424 25.07 -0.43 1.36
N TYR A 425 24.46 -1.61 1.22
CA TYR A 425 25.10 -2.89 1.47
C TYR A 425 24.44 -3.97 0.63
N ALA A 426 25.23 -4.68 -0.16
CA ALA A 426 24.84 -5.77 -1.04
C ALA A 426 25.49 -7.06 -0.55
N VAL A 427 24.72 -7.91 0.14
CA VAL A 427 25.20 -9.16 0.73
C VAL A 427 24.53 -10.38 0.12
N SER A 428 25.26 -11.49 0.11
CA SER A 428 24.76 -12.76 -0.38
C SER A 428 24.78 -13.82 0.71
N TRP A 429 23.78 -14.69 0.72
CA TRP A 429 23.86 -15.96 1.44
C TRP A 429 24.83 -16.91 0.73
N PRO A 430 25.35 -17.95 1.41
CA PRO A 430 26.40 -18.80 0.83
C PRO A 430 25.95 -19.57 -0.42
N GLN A 431 24.64 -19.77 -0.59
CA GLN A 431 24.03 -20.41 -1.75
C GLN A 431 23.85 -19.48 -2.96
N GLY A 432 24.29 -18.21 -2.86
CA GLY A 432 24.16 -17.23 -3.93
C GLY A 432 24.82 -17.67 -5.23
N GLU A 433 24.12 -17.47 -6.34
CA GLU A 433 24.55 -17.75 -7.70
C GLU A 433 24.25 -16.55 -8.62
N PHE A 434 25.27 -16.10 -9.33
CA PHE A 434 25.31 -14.83 -10.06
C PHE A 434 25.66 -15.07 -11.52
N GLY A 435 25.20 -14.17 -12.40
CA GLY A 435 25.56 -14.20 -13.81
C GLY A 435 24.75 -13.23 -14.67
N ALA A 436 25.25 -12.95 -15.88
CA ALA A 436 24.60 -12.03 -16.82
C ALA A 436 23.23 -12.53 -17.32
N MET A 437 23.02 -13.84 -17.33
CA MET A 437 21.76 -14.51 -17.66
C MET A 437 21.72 -15.88 -16.96
N GLY A 438 20.60 -16.60 -17.06
CA GLY A 438 20.52 -17.98 -16.58
C GLY A 438 21.63 -18.86 -17.17
N LEU A 439 22.31 -19.63 -16.31
CA LEU A 439 23.54 -20.33 -16.68
C LEU A 439 23.33 -21.34 -17.82
N GLU A 440 22.21 -22.05 -17.83
CA GLU A 440 21.86 -23.01 -18.89
C GLU A 440 21.75 -22.31 -20.26
N GLY A 441 21.12 -21.13 -20.28
CA GLY A 441 21.01 -20.31 -21.50
C GLY A 441 22.37 -19.81 -21.97
N ALA A 442 23.23 -19.41 -21.03
CA ALA A 442 24.58 -18.96 -21.35
C ALA A 442 25.44 -20.08 -21.96
N VAL A 443 25.36 -21.31 -21.44
CA VAL A 443 26.06 -22.47 -22.01
C VAL A 443 25.58 -22.74 -23.44
N HIS A 444 24.26 -22.81 -23.65
CA HIS A 444 23.69 -23.06 -24.97
C HIS A 444 24.03 -22.01 -26.02
N LEU A 445 24.17 -20.74 -25.61
CA LEU A 445 24.50 -19.65 -26.52
C LEU A 445 26.01 -19.54 -26.77
N GLY A 446 26.81 -19.56 -25.70
CA GLY A 446 28.26 -19.35 -25.75
C GLY A 446 29.04 -20.53 -26.33
N PHE A 447 28.57 -21.76 -26.12
CA PHE A 447 29.23 -22.99 -26.56
C PHE A 447 28.43 -23.75 -27.62
N ARG A 448 27.60 -23.04 -28.39
CA ARG A 448 26.71 -23.64 -29.39
C ARG A 448 27.51 -24.49 -30.39
N GLN A 449 28.68 -24.01 -30.80
CA GLN A 449 29.50 -24.69 -31.80
C GLN A 449 30.11 -25.96 -31.21
N GLU A 450 30.74 -25.89 -30.04
CA GLU A 450 31.35 -27.02 -29.35
C GLU A 450 30.31 -28.11 -29.02
N LEU A 451 29.10 -27.71 -28.61
CA LEU A 451 27.99 -28.64 -28.37
C LEU A 451 27.49 -29.29 -29.66
N ALA A 452 27.53 -28.60 -30.80
CA ALA A 452 27.13 -29.15 -32.10
C ALA A 452 28.20 -30.06 -32.70
N GLU A 453 29.47 -29.86 -32.36
CA GLU A 453 30.61 -30.66 -32.77
C GLU A 453 30.79 -31.94 -31.91
N ALA A 454 30.03 -32.09 -30.84
CA ALA A 454 30.06 -33.28 -30.00
C ALA A 454 29.67 -34.55 -30.81
N PRO A 455 30.39 -35.67 -30.63
CA PRO A 455 30.26 -36.85 -31.50
C PRO A 455 28.92 -37.57 -31.38
N ASP A 456 28.26 -37.49 -30.22
CA ASP A 456 26.94 -38.06 -29.97
C ASP A 456 26.20 -37.28 -28.86
N ASP A 457 24.93 -37.64 -28.63
CA ASP A 457 24.09 -36.99 -27.63
C ASP A 457 24.61 -37.16 -26.18
N THR A 458 25.32 -38.26 -25.89
CA THR A 458 25.88 -38.53 -24.56
C THR A 458 27.07 -37.62 -24.29
N ALA A 459 27.98 -37.50 -25.27
CA ALA A 459 29.12 -36.60 -25.22
C ALA A 459 28.67 -35.14 -25.16
N ARG A 460 27.63 -34.77 -25.91
CA ARG A 460 27.05 -33.42 -25.86
C ARG A 460 26.48 -33.10 -24.48
N GLN A 461 25.74 -34.04 -23.87
CA GLN A 461 25.18 -33.86 -22.54
C GLN A 461 26.27 -33.74 -21.47
N ALA A 462 27.31 -34.58 -21.53
CA ALA A 462 28.45 -34.52 -20.62
C ALA A 462 29.22 -33.19 -20.74
N LEU A 463 29.42 -32.69 -21.97
CA LEU A 463 30.04 -31.39 -22.22
C LEU A 463 29.18 -30.25 -21.66
N PHE A 464 27.87 -30.26 -21.92
CA PHE A 464 26.94 -29.28 -21.37
C PHE A 464 26.97 -29.24 -19.84
N GLU A 465 26.93 -30.41 -19.19
CA GLU A 465 26.97 -30.51 -17.73
C GLU A 465 28.30 -30.00 -17.14
N SER A 466 29.43 -30.28 -17.80
CA SER A 466 30.73 -29.77 -17.40
C SER A 466 30.82 -28.25 -17.53
N LEU A 467 30.37 -27.69 -18.65
CA LEU A 467 30.37 -26.24 -18.87
C LEU A 467 29.43 -25.53 -17.89
N LEU A 468 28.26 -26.12 -17.61
CA LEU A 468 27.32 -25.60 -16.64
C LEU A 468 27.89 -25.61 -15.22
N ALA A 469 28.60 -26.68 -14.83
CA ALA A 469 29.31 -26.75 -13.56
C ALA A 469 30.40 -25.68 -13.44
N ASP A 470 31.21 -25.50 -14.48
CA ASP A 470 32.24 -24.45 -14.52
C ASP A 470 31.65 -23.05 -14.41
N MET A 471 30.53 -22.77 -15.10
CA MET A 471 29.85 -21.48 -15.01
C MET A 471 29.22 -21.29 -13.62
N TYR A 472 28.70 -22.35 -13.01
CA TYR A 472 28.19 -22.30 -11.65
C TYR A 472 29.30 -21.96 -10.65
N ASP A 473 30.45 -22.65 -10.73
CA ASP A 473 31.57 -22.41 -9.84
C ASP A 473 32.08 -20.96 -9.92
N LYS A 474 32.19 -20.41 -11.14
CA LYS A 474 32.54 -19.00 -11.38
C LYS A 474 31.48 -18.00 -10.90
N GLY A 475 30.22 -18.42 -10.88
CA GLY A 475 29.09 -17.60 -10.47
C GLY A 475 28.74 -17.69 -8.99
N ARG A 476 29.52 -18.40 -8.17
CA ARG A 476 29.24 -18.54 -6.73
C ARG A 476 29.37 -17.21 -5.99
N ALA A 477 28.59 -17.04 -4.92
CA ALA A 477 28.65 -15.87 -4.05
C ALA A 477 30.08 -15.47 -3.61
N THR A 478 30.91 -16.46 -3.25
CA THR A 478 32.29 -16.22 -2.84
C THR A 478 33.18 -15.69 -3.98
N GLU A 479 32.94 -16.14 -5.22
CA GLU A 479 33.63 -15.61 -6.38
C GLU A 479 33.15 -14.20 -6.68
N ALA A 480 31.83 -13.97 -6.75
CA ALA A 480 31.25 -12.63 -6.96
C ALA A 480 31.79 -11.59 -5.96
N ALA A 481 31.89 -11.96 -4.67
CA ALA A 481 32.49 -11.11 -3.65
C ALA A 481 34.00 -10.87 -3.87
N SER A 482 34.74 -11.87 -4.33
CA SER A 482 36.18 -11.71 -4.62
C SER A 482 36.47 -10.74 -5.78
N TYR A 483 35.50 -10.59 -6.70
CA TYR A 483 35.51 -9.62 -7.80
C TYR A 483 34.87 -8.27 -7.42
N LEU A 484 34.41 -8.11 -6.16
CA LEU A 484 33.75 -6.91 -5.64
C LEU A 484 32.43 -6.56 -6.35
N GLU A 485 31.75 -7.57 -6.94
CA GLU A 485 30.39 -7.36 -7.47
C GLU A 485 29.34 -7.26 -6.36
N ILE A 486 29.67 -7.76 -5.17
CA ILE A 486 28.90 -7.66 -3.93
C ILE A 486 29.85 -7.40 -2.77
N ASP A 487 29.35 -6.86 -1.66
CA ASP A 487 30.18 -6.44 -0.53
C ASP A 487 30.64 -7.59 0.36
N ALA A 488 29.78 -8.59 0.59
CA ALA A 488 30.11 -9.73 1.45
C ALA A 488 29.24 -10.96 1.19
N VAL A 489 29.77 -12.11 1.61
CA VAL A 489 28.99 -13.34 1.82
C VAL A 489 28.81 -13.51 3.33
N ILE A 490 27.57 -13.61 3.78
CA ILE A 490 27.20 -13.72 5.21
C ILE A 490 26.48 -15.03 5.48
N GLN A 491 26.46 -15.47 6.73
CA GLN A 491 25.55 -16.55 7.13
C GLN A 491 24.10 -16.04 7.18
N PRO A 492 23.09 -16.88 6.86
CA PRO A 492 21.69 -16.46 6.91
C PRO A 492 21.26 -15.82 8.23
N GLU A 493 21.74 -16.34 9.36
CA GLU A 493 21.46 -15.85 10.71
C GLU A 493 22.01 -14.42 10.98
N GLU A 494 23.00 -13.97 10.21
CA GLU A 494 23.62 -12.65 10.35
C GLU A 494 22.83 -11.55 9.61
N THR A 495 21.83 -11.93 8.80
CA THR A 495 21.09 -11.02 7.92
C THR A 495 20.49 -9.83 8.67
N ARG A 496 19.93 -10.05 9.86
CA ARG A 496 19.36 -8.94 10.65
C ARG A 496 20.42 -7.90 11.03
N ALA A 497 21.56 -8.36 11.54
CA ALA A 497 22.67 -7.50 11.94
C ALA A 497 23.28 -6.76 10.74
N ALA A 498 23.36 -7.41 9.57
CA ALA A 498 23.79 -6.78 8.32
C ALA A 498 22.86 -5.63 7.91
N ILE A 499 21.53 -5.86 7.95
CA ILE A 499 20.54 -4.83 7.62
C ILE A 499 20.62 -3.68 8.61
N THR A 500 20.60 -3.95 9.92
CA THR A 500 20.55 -2.89 10.93
C THR A 500 21.81 -2.04 10.90
N SER A 501 22.99 -2.68 10.79
CA SER A 501 24.28 -1.98 10.67
C SER A 501 24.34 -1.09 9.42
N ALA A 502 23.85 -1.57 8.28
CA ALA A 502 23.82 -0.81 7.04
C ALA A 502 22.90 0.42 7.14
N LEU A 503 21.85 0.37 7.97
CA LEU A 503 20.90 1.45 8.15
C LEU A 503 21.33 2.48 9.23
N ILE A 504 22.39 2.24 10.01
CA ILE A 504 22.85 3.21 11.03
C ILE A 504 23.30 4.52 10.37
N GLY A 505 22.81 5.66 10.89
CA GLY A 505 23.21 7.00 10.46
C GLY A 505 22.62 7.46 9.12
N GLY A 506 21.64 6.74 8.58
CA GLY A 506 20.82 7.15 7.44
C GLY A 506 19.41 7.56 7.84
#